data_AF-A0A0F9HKJ1-F1
#
_entry.id   AF-A0A0F9HKJ1-F1
#
_cell.length_a   1.000
_cell.length_b   1.000
_cell.length_c   1.000
_cell.angle_alpha   90.00
_cell.angle_beta   90.00
_cell.angle_gamma   90.00
#
_symmetry.space_group_name_H-M   'P 1'
#
loop_
_entity.id
_entity.type
_entity.pdbx_description
1 polymer ?
#
loop_
_entity_poly.entity_id
_entity_poly.type
_entity_poly.pdbx_seq_one_letter_code
_entity_poly.pdbx_strand_id
1 'polypeptide(L)' 'MKRRERHLEHLLNAVISLAGMTACAVIGGELLSDILRGEDNFPQVPDSIKPLAALVFVTFTALEANKVRYRLTKAFGLR' A
#
# COMPACT_ATOMS: atom_id res chain seq x y z
N MET A 1 -2.81 -30.45 -11.26
CA MET A 1 -1.72 -29.65 -10.64
C MET A 1 -1.75 -28.17 -11.03
N LYS A 2 -1.69 -27.79 -12.32
CA LYS A 2 -1.63 -26.39 -12.80
C LYS A 2 -2.67 -25.38 -12.29
N ARG A 3 -3.82 -25.82 -11.76
CA ARG A 3 -4.85 -24.91 -11.19
C ARG A 3 -4.55 -24.53 -9.73
N ARG A 4 -3.91 -25.42 -8.97
CA ARG A 4 -3.56 -25.22 -7.55
C ARG A 4 -2.36 -24.29 -7.41
N GLU A 5 -1.37 -24.43 -8.29
CA GLU A 5 -0.18 -23.55 -8.35
C GLU A 5 -0.57 -22.09 -8.63
N ARG A 6 -1.40 -21.85 -9.66
CA ARG A 6 -1.90 -20.50 -10.00
C ARG A 6 -2.70 -19.85 -8.88
N HIS A 7 -3.44 -20.64 -8.10
CA HIS A 7 -4.18 -20.14 -6.94
C HIS A 7 -3.24 -19.74 -5.80
N LEU A 8 -2.17 -20.51 -5.58
CA LEU A 8 -1.16 -20.21 -4.58
C LEU A 8 -0.38 -18.94 -4.95
N GLU A 9 -0.01 -18.78 -6.23
CA GLU A 9 0.63 -17.57 -6.75
C GLU A 9 -0.27 -16.33 -6.60
N HIS A 10 -1.57 -16.45 -6.86
CA HIS A 10 -2.51 -15.34 -6.69
C HIS A 10 -2.65 -14.93 -5.22
N LEU A 11 -2.69 -15.89 -4.29
CA LEU A 11 -2.72 -15.62 -2.86
C LEU A 11 -1.41 -14.99 -2.37
N LEU A 12 -0.25 -15.54 -2.75
CA LEU A 12 1.06 -14.99 -2.37
C LEU A 12 1.20 -13.54 -2.86
N ASN A 13 0.84 -13.28 -4.12
CA ASN A 13 0.83 -11.93 -4.67
C ASN A 13 -0.16 -11.01 -3.94
N ALA A 14 -1.33 -11.51 -3.53
CA ALA A 14 -2.26 -10.71 -2.73
C ALA A 14 -1.67 -10.32 -1.36
N VAL A 15 -0.96 -11.25 -0.70
CA VAL A 15 -0.26 -10.97 0.57
C VAL A 15 0.86 -9.94 0.38
N ILE A 16 1.66 -10.05 -0.68
CA ILE A 16 2.71 -9.08 -0.99
C ILE A 16 2.11 -7.69 -1.22
N SER A 17 1.04 -7.59 -2.01
CA SER A 17 0.35 -6.31 -2.22
C SER A 17 -0.30 -5.77 -0.95
N LEU A 18 -0.78 -6.63 -0.06
CA LEU A 18 -1.31 -6.22 1.24
C LEU A 18 -0.21 -5.62 2.11
N ALA A 19 0.96 -6.28 2.20
CA ALA A 19 2.10 -5.77 2.94
C ALA A 19 2.58 -4.42 2.38
N GLY A 20 2.65 -4.29 1.04
CA GLY A 20 2.98 -3.03 0.38
C GLY A 20 1.97 -1.92 0.69
N MET A 21 0.67 -2.23 0.63
CA MET A 21 -0.40 -1.30 0.99
C MET A 21 -0.26 -0.81 2.44
N THR A 22 -0.04 -1.73 3.39
CA THR A 22 0.10 -1.37 4.81
C THR A 22 1.33 -0.50 5.03
N ALA A 23 2.46 -0.84 4.44
CA ALA A 23 3.68 -0.03 4.55
C ALA A 23 3.46 1.38 3.99
N CYS A 24 2.86 1.52 2.81
CA CYS A 24 2.56 2.82 2.23
C CYS A 24 1.56 3.62 3.08
N ALA A 25 0.57 2.96 3.69
CA ALA A 25 -0.41 3.63 4.54
C ALA A 25 0.23 4.18 5.82
N VAL A 26 1.14 3.42 6.45
CA VAL A 26 1.87 3.85 7.65
C VAL A 26 2.76 5.04 7.33
N ILE A 27 3.61 4.92 6.30
CA ILE A 27 4.53 6.01 5.90
C ILE A 27 3.75 7.26 5.50
N GLY A 28 2.68 7.11 4.71
CA GLY A 28 1.82 8.23 4.32
C GLY A 28 1.13 8.89 5.50
N GLY A 29 0.69 8.11 6.50
CA GLY A 29 0.07 8.61 7.73
C GLY A 29 1.05 9.35 8.64
N GLU A 30 2.26 8.84 8.78
CA GLU A 30 3.35 9.51 9.52
C GLU A 30 3.76 10.82 8.83
N LEU A 31 3.93 10.84 7.50
CA LEU A 31 4.19 12.07 6.74
C LEU A 31 3.05 13.09 6.86
N LEU A 32 1.79 12.64 6.87
CA LEU A 32 0.65 13.51 7.12
C LEU A 32 0.66 14.07 8.54
N SER A 33 1.11 13.29 9.53
CA SER A 33 1.22 13.73 10.92
C SER A 33 2.33 14.77 11.06
N ASP A 34 3.47 14.60 10.38
CA ASP A 34 4.53 15.61 10.32
C ASP A 34 4.00 16.93 9.74
N ILE A 35 3.22 16.88 8.65
CA ILE A 35 2.67 18.08 7.98
C ILE A 35 1.58 18.77 8.81
N LEU A 36 0.64 17.99 9.37
CA LEU A 36 -0.57 18.54 10.00
C LEU A 36 -0.39 18.85 11.49
N ARG A 37 0.48 18.10 12.17
CA ARG A 37 0.67 18.17 13.63
C ARG A 37 2.04 18.69 14.02
N GLY A 38 2.94 18.91 13.06
CA GLY A 38 4.33 19.32 13.35
C GLY A 38 5.10 18.23 14.09
N GLU A 39 4.75 16.96 13.88
CA GLU A 39 5.56 15.84 14.35
C GLU A 39 6.84 15.73 13.50
N ASP A 40 7.82 14.96 14.02
CA ASP A 40 9.14 14.83 13.41
C ASP A 40 9.49 13.34 13.18
N ASN A 41 8.55 12.60 12.59
CA ASN A 41 8.71 11.19 12.27
C ASN A 41 9.75 10.97 11.13
N PHE A 42 9.82 11.92 10.18
CA PHE A 42 10.77 11.90 9.07
C PHE A 42 11.66 13.16 9.02
N PRO A 43 12.62 13.32 9.95
CA PRO A 43 13.51 14.48 9.98
C PRO A 43 14.47 14.54 8.77
N GLN A 44 14.73 13.40 8.13
CA GLN A 44 15.55 13.32 6.91
C GLN A 44 14.84 13.83 5.65
N VAL A 45 13.51 14.03 5.68
CA VAL A 45 12.73 14.52 4.54
C VAL A 45 12.52 16.03 4.69
N PRO A 46 12.98 16.86 3.74
CA PRO A 46 12.73 18.30 3.79
C PRO A 46 11.23 18.63 3.82
N ASP A 47 10.82 19.59 4.65
CA ASP A 47 9.41 19.96 4.81
C ASP A 47 8.73 20.39 3.51
N SER A 48 9.49 21.00 2.59
CA SER A 48 9.00 21.38 1.26
C SER A 48 8.63 20.18 0.37
N ILE A 49 9.16 18.99 0.65
CA ILE A 49 8.96 17.75 -0.12
C ILE A 49 7.99 16.80 0.60
N LYS A 50 7.82 16.92 1.93
CA LYS A 50 6.91 16.07 2.73
C LYS A 50 5.49 15.95 2.11
N PRO A 51 4.84 17.03 1.62
CA PRO A 51 3.52 16.92 0.99
C PRO A 51 3.51 16.07 -0.28
N LEU A 52 4.55 16.19 -1.10
CA LEU A 52 4.70 15.39 -2.32
C LEU A 52 4.94 13.92 -1.98
N ALA A 53 5.80 13.65 -1.00
CA ALA A 53 6.05 12.29 -0.51
C ALA A 53 4.77 11.67 0.06
N ALA A 54 4.01 12.40 0.88
CA ALA A 54 2.73 11.94 1.41
C ALA A 54 1.75 11.58 0.28
N LEU A 55 1.63 12.45 -0.73
CA LEU A 55 0.78 12.20 -1.90
C LEU A 55 1.17 10.93 -2.66
N VAL A 56 2.48 10.70 -2.86
CA VAL A 56 3.00 9.49 -3.49
C VAL A 56 2.59 8.26 -2.68
N PHE A 57 2.86 8.23 -1.37
CA PHE A 57 2.53 7.08 -0.53
C PHE A 57 1.02 6.82 -0.44
N VAL A 58 0.19 7.86 -0.36
CA VAL A 58 -1.28 7.72 -0.41
C VAL A 58 -1.73 7.13 -1.74
N THR A 59 -1.16 7.59 -2.86
CA THR A 59 -1.49 7.08 -4.21
C THR A 59 -1.11 5.61 -4.34
N PHE A 60 0.11 5.24 -3.89
CA PHE A 60 0.56 3.85 -3.91
C PHE A 60 -0.29 2.96 -3.01
N THR A 61 -0.71 3.46 -1.84
CA THR A 61 -1.64 2.75 -0.96
C THR A 61 -2.94 2.42 -1.69
N ALA A 62 -3.53 3.38 -2.41
CA ALA A 62 -4.74 3.16 -3.18
C ALA A 62 -4.54 2.16 -4.34
N LEU A 63 -3.38 2.21 -5.02
CA LEU A 63 -3.05 1.27 -6.08
C LEU A 63 -2.86 -0.17 -5.56
N GLU A 64 -2.14 -0.35 -4.45
CA GLU A 64 -1.98 -1.65 -3.83
C GLU A 64 -3.31 -2.19 -3.26
N ALA A 65 -4.15 -1.33 -2.67
CA ALA A 65 -5.50 -1.70 -2.24
C ALA A 65 -6.34 -2.23 -3.42
N ASN A 66 -6.28 -1.57 -4.58
CA ASN A 66 -6.96 -2.04 -5.78
C ASN A 66 -6.43 -3.39 -6.27
N LYS A 67 -5.12 -3.64 -6.20
CA LYS A 67 -4.52 -4.94 -6.54
C LYS A 67 -4.97 -6.03 -5.57
N VAL A 68 -4.96 -5.76 -4.26
CA VAL A 68 -5.45 -6.70 -3.24
C VAL A 68 -6.91 -7.03 -3.50
N ARG A 69 -7.77 -6.02 -3.67
CA ARG A 69 -9.20 -6.21 -3.98
C ARG A 69 -9.38 -7.08 -5.22
N TYR A 70 -8.74 -6.73 -6.34
CA TYR A 70 -8.85 -7.48 -7.59
C TYR A 70 -8.40 -8.94 -7.44
N ARG A 71 -7.29 -9.20 -6.75
CA ARG A 71 -6.76 -10.55 -6.55
C ARG A 71 -7.64 -11.38 -5.61
N LEU A 72 -8.17 -10.79 -4.54
CA LEU A 72 -9.11 -11.47 -3.64
C LEU A 72 -10.41 -11.82 -4.38
N THR A 73 -11.03 -10.86 -5.08
CA THR A 73 -12.23 -11.08 -5.90
C THR A 73 -12.03 -12.23 -6.88
N LYS A 74 -10.88 -12.27 -7.57
CA LYS A 74 -10.52 -13.35 -8.50
C LYS A 74 -10.27 -14.70 -7.80
N ALA A 75 -9.67 -14.70 -6.62
CA ALA A 75 -9.41 -15.91 -5.83
C ALA A 75 -10.71 -16.52 -5.28
N PHE A 76 -11.68 -15.69 -4.87
CA PHE A 76 -12.97 -16.14 -4.36
C PHE A 76 -14.01 -16.48 -5.44
N GLY A 77 -13.68 -16.30 -6.73
CA GLY A 77 -14.57 -16.62 -7.85
C GLY A 77 -15.81 -15.72 -7.93
N LEU A 78 -15.81 -14.60 -7.22
CA LEU A 78 -16.83 -13.56 -7.30
C LEU A 78 -16.50 -12.73 -8.55
N ARG A 79 -17.20 -12.97 -9.66
CA ARG A 79 -17.05 -12.14 -10.87
C ARG A 79 -18.22 -11.17 -10.97
#